data_AF-A0A949PTJ4-F1
#
_entry.id   AF-A0A949PTJ4-F1
#
_cell.length_a   1.000
_cell.length_b   1.000
_cell.length_c   1.000
_cell.angle_alpha   90.00
_cell.angle_beta   90.00
_cell.angle_gamma   90.00
#
_symmetry.space_group_name_H-M   'P 1'
#
loop_
_entity.id
_entity.type
_entity.pdbx_description
1 polymer ?
#
loop_
_entity_poly.entity_id
_entity_poly.type
_entity_poly.pdbx_seq_one_letter_code
_entity_poly.pdbx_strand_id
1 'polypeptide(L)'
;MKRTLRTVQKGFTLIELMIVVAIIGILAAVAIPQYQNYVAKSQVARVMGETGAMRTAIETCMLDGLAEGNCELGWTRSNLLGAVTTGQTGLVVTYSLDNNTASIAATFGGNAAATLRKSGSNTLTWNRTNAGVWRCSSTVEAKYQAAGCGNSSGS
;
A
#
# COMPACT_ATOMS: atom_id res chain seq x y z
N MET A 1 44.11 17.64 -52.40
CA MET A 1 42.94 18.35 -51.83
C MET A 1 41.86 17.35 -51.48
N LYS A 2 41.62 17.12 -50.18
CA LYS A 2 40.59 16.19 -49.68
C LYS A 2 39.31 17.01 -49.44
N ARG A 3 38.27 16.78 -50.23
CA ARG A 3 37.01 17.54 -50.18
C ARG A 3 36.11 16.91 -49.12
N THR A 4 36.10 17.47 -47.91
CA THR A 4 35.21 17.01 -46.83
C THR A 4 33.77 17.42 -47.14
N LEU A 5 32.92 16.45 -47.48
CA LEU A 5 31.49 16.68 -47.72
C LEU A 5 30.79 17.00 -46.39
N ARG A 6 30.29 18.23 -46.23
CA ARG A 6 29.45 18.60 -45.09
C ARG A 6 28.06 18.00 -45.30
N THR A 7 27.71 17.00 -44.50
CA THR A 7 26.33 16.51 -44.38
C THR A 7 25.47 17.55 -43.69
N VAL A 8 24.51 18.12 -44.41
CA VAL A 8 23.51 19.03 -43.83
C VAL A 8 22.59 18.20 -42.93
N GLN A 9 22.62 18.44 -41.62
CA GLN A 9 21.66 17.83 -40.69
C GLN A 9 20.26 18.38 -41.00
N LYS A 10 19.35 17.49 -41.43
CA LYS A 10 17.93 17.82 -41.54
C LYS A 10 17.37 17.94 -40.12
N GLY A 11 16.90 19.13 -39.76
CA GLY A 11 16.21 19.35 -38.48
C GLY A 11 14.84 18.67 -38.45
N PHE A 12 14.37 18.35 -37.25
CA PHE A 12 13.03 17.82 -37.00
C PHE A 12 11.98 18.89 -37.31
N THR A 13 10.89 18.54 -37.98
CA THR A 13 9.85 19.51 -38.33
C THR A 13 8.91 19.78 -37.16
N LEU A 14 8.36 20.98 -37.09
CA LEU A 14 7.38 21.35 -36.05
C LEU A 14 6.11 20.49 -36.14
N ILE A 15 5.72 20.10 -37.36
CA ILE A 15 4.57 19.21 -37.59
C ILE A 15 4.82 17.79 -37.09
N GLU A 16 6.03 17.24 -37.27
CA GLU A 16 6.39 15.94 -36.69
C GLU A 16 6.31 15.99 -35.17
N LEU A 17 6.76 17.09 -34.56
CA LEU A 17 6.71 17.25 -33.10
C LEU A 17 5.27 17.34 -32.58
N MET A 18 4.39 18.07 -33.28
CA MET A 18 2.98 18.17 -32.89
C MET A 18 2.24 16.82 -32.98
N ILE A 19 2.52 16.01 -34.00
CA ILE A 19 1.94 14.67 -34.13
C ILE A 19 2.41 13.77 -32.98
N VAL A 20 3.71 13.82 -32.66
CA VAL A 20 4.27 13.02 -31.54
C VAL A 20 3.61 13.41 -30.22
N VAL A 21 3.44 14.71 -29.94
CA VAL A 21 2.78 15.18 -28.72
C VAL A 21 1.32 14.73 -28.67
N ALA A 22 0.60 14.77 -29.80
CA ALA A 22 -0.78 14.31 -29.86
C ALA A 22 -0.90 12.80 -29.54
N ILE A 23 -0.01 11.97 -30.10
CA ILE A 23 0.01 10.53 -29.83
C ILE A 23 0.35 10.25 -28.36
N ILE A 24 1.37 10.92 -27.81
CA ILE A 24 1.74 10.79 -26.39
C ILE A 24 0.57 11.21 -25.48
N GLY A 25 -0.16 12.26 -25.84
CA GLY A 25 -1.34 12.71 -25.09
C GLY A 25 -2.41 11.63 -24.97
N ILE A 26 -2.72 10.92 -26.06
CA ILE A 26 -3.71 9.83 -26.07
C ILE A 26 -3.22 8.66 -25.22
N LEU A 27 -1.96 8.25 -25.39
CA LEU A 27 -1.38 7.14 -24.62
C LEU A 27 -1.35 7.46 -23.12
N ALA A 28 -0.99 8.69 -22.75
CA ALA A 28 -0.93 9.14 -21.36
C ALA A 28 -2.31 9.09 -20.68
N ALA A 29 -3.38 9.47 -21.39
CA ALA A 29 -4.74 9.45 -20.84
C ALA A 29 -5.19 8.06 -20.38
N VAL A 30 -4.74 6.99 -21.05
CA VAL A 30 -5.05 5.60 -20.68
C VAL A 30 -4.02 5.04 -19.70
N ALA A 31 -2.74 5.32 -19.92
CA ALA A 31 -1.65 4.74 -19.14
C ALA A 31 -1.59 5.27 -17.70
N ILE A 32 -1.84 6.56 -17.47
CA ILE A 32 -1.78 7.17 -16.14
C ILE A 32 -2.75 6.53 -15.14
N PRO A 33 -4.07 6.42 -15.41
CA PRO A 33 -4.99 5.80 -14.46
C PRO A 33 -4.67 4.32 -14.22
N GLN A 34 -4.23 3.60 -15.25
CA GLN A 34 -3.81 2.20 -15.11
C GLN A 34 -2.58 2.06 -14.20
N TYR A 35 -1.57 2.93 -14.39
CA TYR A 35 -0.37 2.94 -13.54
C TYR A 35 -0.72 3.28 -12.08
N GLN A 36 -1.60 4.26 -11.85
CA GLN A 36 -2.07 4.61 -10.50
C GLN A 36 -2.75 3.41 -9.81
N ASN A 37 -3.55 2.64 -10.54
CA ASN A 37 -4.20 1.43 -10.02
C ASN A 37 -3.17 0.35 -9.65
N TYR A 38 -2.14 0.16 -10.48
CA TYR A 38 -1.07 -0.78 -10.21
C TYR A 38 -0.27 -0.40 -8.96
N VAL A 39 0.08 0.88 -8.83
CA VAL A 39 0.77 1.40 -7.63
C VAL A 39 -0.10 1.20 -6.39
N ALA A 40 -1.39 1.53 -6.43
CA ALA A 40 -2.28 1.30 -5.30
C ALA A 40 -2.32 -0.19 -4.88
N LYS A 41 -2.45 -1.12 -5.83
CA LYS A 41 -2.45 -2.56 -5.55
C LYS A 41 -1.12 -3.03 -4.94
N SER A 42 0.01 -2.54 -5.45
CA SER A 42 1.33 -2.87 -4.88
C SER A 42 1.50 -2.38 -3.43
N GLN A 43 0.95 -1.20 -3.13
CA GLN A 43 1.02 -0.62 -1.79
C GLN A 43 0.14 -1.40 -0.80
N VAL A 44 -1.04 -1.86 -1.21
CA VAL A 44 -1.89 -2.74 -0.40
C VAL A 44 -1.18 -4.06 -0.12
N ALA A 45 -0.54 -4.67 -1.13
CA ALA A 45 0.23 -5.90 -0.95
C ALA A 45 1.43 -5.71 -0.01
N ARG A 46 2.11 -4.57 -0.08
CA ARG A 46 3.20 -4.22 0.85
C ARG A 46 2.68 -4.11 2.29
N VAL A 47 1.61 -3.36 2.51
CA VAL A 47 1.01 -3.22 3.86
C VAL A 47 0.51 -4.57 4.40
N MET A 48 -0.03 -5.44 3.53
CA MET A 48 -0.37 -6.82 3.90
C MET A 48 0.82 -7.62 4.40
N GLY A 49 1.97 -7.51 3.72
CA GLY A 49 3.19 -8.19 4.15
C GLY A 49 3.72 -7.63 5.47
N GLU A 50 3.78 -6.30 5.59
CA GLU A 50 4.24 -5.59 6.80
C GLU A 50 3.37 -5.96 8.02
N THR A 51 2.04 -5.88 7.90
CA THR A 51 1.11 -6.23 8.99
C THR A 51 1.01 -7.74 9.22
N GLY A 52 1.12 -8.54 8.16
CA GLY A 52 1.04 -9.99 8.23
C GLY A 52 2.21 -10.61 8.99
N ALA A 53 3.40 -9.99 8.96
CA ALA A 53 4.58 -10.42 9.70
C ALA A 53 4.42 -10.24 11.23
N MET A 54 3.65 -9.23 11.65
CA MET A 54 3.43 -8.94 13.07
C MET A 54 2.63 -10.02 13.79
N ARG A 55 1.82 -10.80 13.06
CA ARG A 55 0.99 -11.88 13.62
C ARG A 55 1.80 -12.88 14.43
N THR A 56 2.94 -13.32 13.89
CA THR A 56 3.81 -14.28 14.58
C THR A 56 4.37 -13.70 15.88
N ALA A 57 4.77 -12.42 15.89
CA ALA A 57 5.25 -11.76 17.10
C ALA A 57 4.15 -11.65 18.17
N ILE A 58 2.92 -11.32 17.76
CA ILE A 58 1.76 -11.28 18.68
C ILE A 58 1.50 -12.67 19.25
N GLU A 59 1.51 -13.73 18.43
CA GLU A 59 1.32 -15.10 18.91
C GLU A 59 2.36 -15.46 19.98
N THR A 60 3.64 -15.20 19.73
CA THR A 60 4.70 -15.47 20.71
C THR A 60 4.45 -14.69 22.01
N CYS A 61 4.14 -13.40 21.94
CA CYS A 61 3.87 -12.60 23.13
C CYS A 61 2.65 -13.06 23.92
N MET A 62 1.59 -13.49 23.23
CA MET A 62 0.41 -14.05 23.88
C MET A 62 0.72 -15.39 24.57
N LEU A 63 1.56 -16.23 23.96
CA LEU A 63 2.03 -17.48 24.55
C LEU A 63 2.93 -17.25 25.78
N ASP A 64 3.76 -16.22 25.74
CA ASP A 64 4.63 -15.82 26.85
C ASP A 64 3.87 -15.08 27.97
N GLY A 65 2.58 -14.78 27.77
CA GLY A 65 1.74 -14.08 28.75
C GLY A 65 2.09 -12.60 28.93
N LEU A 66 2.75 -11.99 27.94
CA LEU A 66 3.10 -10.58 27.96
C LEU A 66 1.87 -9.73 27.66
N ALA A 67 1.58 -8.74 28.53
CA ALA A 67 0.48 -7.79 28.31
C ALA A 67 0.83 -6.74 27.24
N GLU A 68 -0.20 -6.08 26.68
CA GLU A 68 -0.04 -5.00 25.70
C GLU A 68 0.99 -3.95 26.16
N GLY A 69 1.87 -3.54 25.24
CA GLY A 69 2.96 -2.60 25.52
C GLY A 69 4.27 -3.25 26.01
N ASN A 70 4.22 -4.49 26.53
CA ASN A 70 5.42 -5.24 26.94
C ASN A 70 5.90 -6.24 25.88
N CYS A 71 5.29 -6.21 24.69
CA CYS A 71 5.61 -7.09 23.57
C CYS A 71 6.35 -6.32 22.48
N GLU A 72 7.52 -6.81 22.09
CA GLU A 72 8.27 -6.25 20.97
C GLU A 72 7.78 -6.87 19.65
N LEU A 73 6.98 -6.11 18.92
CA LEU A 73 6.34 -6.58 17.68
C LEU A 73 7.23 -6.49 16.44
N GLY A 74 8.45 -5.94 16.57
CA GLY A 74 9.41 -5.82 15.48
C GLY A 74 8.89 -5.02 14.27
N TRP A 75 7.91 -4.14 14.46
CA TRP A 75 7.32 -3.39 13.36
C TRP A 75 8.30 -2.35 12.80
N THR A 76 8.29 -2.18 11.47
CA THR A 76 9.05 -1.13 10.80
C THR A 76 8.15 0.02 10.41
N ARG A 77 8.70 1.23 10.40
CA ARG A 77 7.94 2.43 10.03
C ARG A 77 7.51 2.34 8.56
N SER A 78 6.21 2.45 8.31
CA SER A 78 5.67 2.47 6.96
C SER A 78 5.26 3.88 6.54
N ASN A 79 5.84 4.39 5.46
CA ASN A 79 5.45 5.66 4.88
C ASN A 79 4.08 5.60 4.17
N LEU A 80 3.51 4.39 4.02
CA LEU A 80 2.19 4.15 3.43
C LEU A 80 1.06 4.15 4.46
N LEU A 81 1.43 4.13 5.74
CA LEU A 81 0.51 4.25 6.86
C LEU A 81 0.67 5.67 7.42
N GLY A 82 -0.35 6.19 8.12
CA GLY A 82 -0.28 7.49 8.76
C GLY A 82 0.99 7.58 9.63
N ALA A 83 1.99 8.32 9.17
CA ALA A 83 3.25 8.51 9.86
C ALA A 83 3.30 9.93 10.42
N VAL A 84 3.61 10.05 11.71
CA VAL A 84 3.90 11.33 12.35
C VAL A 84 5.40 11.37 12.65
N THR A 85 5.96 12.57 12.85
CA THR A 85 7.38 12.80 13.15
C THR A 85 7.92 11.87 14.25
N THR A 86 7.09 11.53 15.23
CA THR A 86 7.30 10.44 16.19
C THR A 86 6.12 9.46 16.18
N GLY A 87 6.36 8.21 15.80
CA GLY A 87 5.36 7.13 15.80
C GLY A 87 4.66 6.87 14.46
N GLN A 88 3.69 5.95 14.48
CA GLN A 88 2.89 5.54 13.32
C GLN A 88 1.42 5.48 13.74
N THR A 89 0.70 6.59 13.50
CA THR A 89 -0.72 6.74 13.86
C THR A 89 -1.65 5.87 13.03
N GLY A 90 -1.21 5.48 11.83
CA GLY A 90 -1.93 4.56 10.97
C GLY A 90 -1.70 3.08 11.28
N LEU A 91 -1.08 2.72 12.41
CA LEU A 91 -0.94 1.34 12.84
C LEU A 91 -1.38 1.22 14.30
N VAL A 92 -2.44 0.43 14.52
CA VAL A 92 -2.97 0.13 15.84
C VAL A 92 -2.92 -1.38 16.02
N VAL A 93 -2.27 -1.82 17.09
CA VAL A 93 -2.21 -3.24 17.46
C VAL A 93 -2.81 -3.36 18.84
N THR A 94 -3.77 -4.29 18.97
CA THR A 94 -4.36 -4.64 20.25
C THR A 94 -4.43 -6.16 20.39
N TYR A 95 -4.30 -6.67 21.60
CA TYR A 95 -4.53 -8.06 21.95
C TYR A 95 -4.91 -8.21 23.42
N SER A 96 -5.75 -9.19 23.72
CA SER A 96 -6.24 -9.48 25.06
C SER A 96 -5.89 -10.92 25.40
N LEU A 97 -5.16 -11.11 26.51
CA LEU A 97 -4.84 -12.43 27.04
C LEU A 97 -6.10 -13.10 27.60
N ASP A 98 -6.99 -12.32 28.23
CA ASP A 98 -8.23 -12.83 28.83
C ASP A 98 -9.18 -13.42 27.79
N ASN A 99 -9.35 -12.71 26.67
CA ASN A 99 -10.23 -13.13 25.58
C ASN A 99 -9.50 -13.97 24.52
N ASN A 100 -8.17 -14.06 24.62
CA ASN A 100 -7.28 -14.70 23.65
C ASN A 100 -7.57 -14.21 22.21
N THR A 101 -7.79 -12.90 22.05
CA THR A 101 -8.04 -12.22 20.78
C THR A 101 -6.96 -11.20 20.46
N ALA A 102 -6.78 -10.89 19.18
CA ALA A 102 -5.87 -9.84 18.72
C ALA A 102 -6.39 -9.13 17.48
N SER A 103 -6.01 -7.88 17.30
CA SER A 103 -6.31 -7.06 16.14
C SER A 103 -5.08 -6.25 15.71
N ILE A 104 -4.80 -6.25 14.40
CA ILE A 104 -3.82 -5.35 13.79
C ILE A 104 -4.58 -4.53 12.75
N ALA A 105 -4.79 -3.25 13.03
CA ALA A 105 -5.45 -2.33 12.12
C ALA A 105 -4.41 -1.37 11.51
N ALA A 106 -4.28 -1.43 10.19
CA ALA A 106 -3.44 -0.54 9.40
C ALA A 106 -4.30 0.41 8.55
N THR A 107 -4.17 1.70 8.79
CA THR A 107 -4.88 2.76 8.08
C THR A 107 -3.95 3.41 7.06
N PHE A 108 -4.34 3.34 5.78
CA PHE A 108 -3.58 3.92 4.68
C PHE A 108 -3.50 5.44 4.83
N GLY A 109 -2.28 5.97 4.84
CA GLY A 109 -1.98 7.39 5.10
C GLY A 109 -0.63 7.78 4.50
N GLY A 110 -0.11 8.96 4.81
CA GLY A 110 1.26 9.37 4.41
C GLY A 110 1.48 9.49 2.89
N ASN A 111 2.17 8.50 2.29
CA ASN A 111 2.54 8.40 0.86
C ASN A 111 1.89 7.26 0.05
N ALA A 112 1.00 6.44 0.64
CA ALA A 112 -0.01 5.66 -0.11
C ALA A 112 -0.70 6.43 -1.27
N ALA A 113 -1.31 5.73 -2.22
CA ALA A 113 -1.98 6.32 -3.37
C ALA A 113 -3.21 7.13 -2.94
N ALA A 114 -3.55 8.18 -3.70
CA ALA A 114 -4.70 9.03 -3.39
C ALA A 114 -6.03 8.24 -3.34
N THR A 115 -6.15 7.18 -4.16
CA THR A 115 -7.28 6.25 -4.15
C THR A 115 -7.41 5.48 -2.84
N LEU A 116 -6.30 5.21 -2.15
CA LEU A 116 -6.28 4.53 -0.86
C LEU A 116 -6.58 5.48 0.31
N ARG A 117 -6.40 6.79 0.13
CA ARG A 117 -6.64 7.84 1.13
C ARG A 117 -8.05 8.43 1.16
N LYS A 118 -8.97 7.98 0.30
CA LYS A 118 -10.27 8.64 0.12
C LYS A 118 -11.09 8.70 1.42
N SER A 119 -11.96 9.72 1.53
CA SER A 119 -12.83 10.09 2.68
C SER A 119 -13.11 8.94 3.66
N GLY A 120 -12.36 8.90 4.76
CA GLY A 120 -12.44 7.86 5.79
C GLY A 120 -11.14 7.09 6.03
N SER A 121 -10.17 7.17 5.12
CA SER A 121 -8.91 6.39 5.09
C SER A 121 -9.18 4.89 5.06
N ASN A 122 -8.87 4.24 3.93
CA ASN A 122 -9.06 2.80 3.87
C ASN A 122 -8.19 2.10 4.91
N THR A 123 -8.66 0.97 5.40
CA THR A 123 -8.02 0.18 6.45
C THR A 123 -7.84 -1.25 5.99
N LEU A 124 -6.85 -1.87 6.59
CA LEU A 124 -6.53 -3.28 6.46
C LEU A 124 -6.37 -3.84 7.88
N THR A 125 -7.23 -4.78 8.23
CA THR A 125 -7.35 -5.30 9.58
C THR A 125 -7.14 -6.79 9.60
N TRP A 126 -6.20 -7.26 10.42
CA TRP A 126 -6.09 -8.66 10.81
C TRP A 126 -6.77 -8.86 12.14
N ASN A 127 -7.69 -9.80 12.22
CA ASN A 127 -8.34 -10.18 13.47
C ASN A 127 -8.04 -11.63 13.77
N ARG A 128 -7.53 -11.87 14.98
CA ARG A 128 -7.37 -13.20 15.57
C ARG A 128 -8.57 -13.50 16.45
N THR A 129 -9.22 -14.61 16.16
CA THR A 129 -10.31 -15.15 16.98
C THR A 129 -9.76 -15.85 18.23
N ASN A 130 -10.60 -16.08 19.23
CA ASN A 130 -10.26 -16.90 20.41
C ASN A 130 -9.85 -18.34 20.03
N ALA A 131 -10.22 -18.83 18.84
CA ALA A 131 -9.76 -20.11 18.32
C ALA A 131 -8.32 -20.07 17.75
N GLY A 132 -7.61 -18.95 17.83
CA GLY A 132 -6.28 -18.77 17.24
C GLY A 132 -6.27 -18.55 15.73
N VAL A 133 -7.44 -18.41 15.09
CA VAL A 133 -7.54 -18.22 13.64
C VAL A 133 -7.44 -16.75 13.29
N TRP A 134 -6.50 -16.42 12.39
CA TRP A 134 -6.36 -15.10 11.79
C TRP A 134 -7.22 -14.93 10.55
N ARG A 135 -7.92 -13.80 10.46
CA ARG A 135 -8.67 -13.38 9.28
C ARG A 135 -8.28 -11.96 8.89
N CYS A 136 -8.11 -11.71 7.60
CA CYS A 136 -7.88 -10.37 7.08
C CYS A 136 -9.16 -9.80 6.48
N SER A 137 -9.45 -8.55 6.81
CA SER A 137 -10.51 -7.75 6.23
C SER A 137 -10.00 -6.37 5.84
N SER A 138 -10.44 -5.82 4.72
CA SER A 138 -10.07 -4.47 4.28
C SER A 138 -11.27 -3.68 3.79
N THR A 139 -11.22 -2.36 3.94
CA THR A 139 -12.22 -1.42 3.37
C THR A 139 -11.81 -0.89 1.99
N VAL A 140 -10.63 -1.29 1.50
CA VAL A 140 -10.12 -0.93 0.18
C VAL A 140 -11.02 -1.50 -0.90
N GLU A 141 -11.28 -0.73 -1.97
CA GLU A 141 -12.03 -1.20 -3.15
C GLU A 141 -11.50 -2.54 -3.67
N ALA A 142 -12.41 -3.46 -4.01
CA ALA A 142 -12.10 -4.85 -4.39
C ALA A 142 -10.98 -5.00 -5.45
N LYS A 143 -10.90 -4.07 -6.41
CA LYS A 143 -9.86 -4.07 -7.46
C LYS A 143 -8.43 -3.90 -6.95
N TYR A 144 -8.22 -3.30 -5.77
CA TYR A 144 -6.90 -3.09 -5.18
C TYR A 144 -6.61 -4.06 -4.02
N GLN A 145 -7.55 -4.93 -3.66
CA GLN A 145 -7.39 -5.85 -2.54
C GLN A 145 -6.26 -6.87 -2.81
N ALA A 146 -5.56 -7.21 -1.74
CA ALA A 146 -4.62 -8.30 -1.76
C ALA A 146 -5.35 -9.65 -1.68
N ALA A 147 -4.77 -10.66 -2.31
CA ALA A 147 -5.28 -12.03 -2.21
C ALA A 147 -5.33 -12.48 -0.73
N GLY A 148 -6.47 -13.01 -0.31
CA GLY A 148 -6.67 -13.50 1.06
C GLY A 148 -7.16 -12.47 2.09
N CYS A 149 -7.37 -11.21 1.69
CA CYS A 149 -8.04 -10.20 2.52
C CYS A 149 -9.40 -9.83 1.94
N GLY A 150 -10.48 -10.19 2.63
CA GLY A 150 -11.85 -9.95 2.16
C GLY A 150 -12.30 -8.50 2.39
N ASN A 151 -13.42 -8.10 1.76
CA ASN A 151 -14.09 -6.84 2.10
C ASN A 151 -14.60 -6.92 3.54
N SER A 152 -14.22 -5.96 4.41
CA SER A 152 -15.07 -5.58 5.54
C SER A 152 -16.19 -4.68 4.98
N SER A 153 -17.03 -5.24 4.12
CA SER A 153 -18.28 -4.59 3.77
C SER A 153 -19.13 -4.64 5.03
N GLY A 154 -19.07 -3.56 5.81
CA GLY A 154 -20.17 -3.21 6.69
C GLY A 154 -21.44 -3.21 5.85
N SER A 155 -22.43 -3.93 6.35
CA SER A 155 -23.83 -3.86 5.93
C SER A 155 -24.31 -2.43 5.71
#